data_AF-A0A9E0BET2-F1
#
_entry.id   AF-A0A9E0BET2-F1
#
_cell.length_a   1.000
_cell.length_b   1.000
_cell.length_c   1.000
_cell.angle_alpha   90.00
_cell.angle_beta   90.00
_cell.angle_gamma   90.00
#
_symmetry.space_group_name_H-M   'P 1'
#
loop_
_entity.id
_entity.type
_entity.pdbx_description
1 polymer ?
#
loop_
_entity_poly.entity_id
_entity_poly.type
_entity_poly.pdbx_seq_one_letter_code
_entity_poly.pdbx_strand_id
1 'polypeptide(L)'
;ISEKVDSVFNDIDTQTGVTKSFSKQIENISQSYSILSDDCLKSGQRVFKVGRYLDKTRSDLVRGCSKITQQDWMRVFEVDHYILTWRVYNNIVGFEHLLKKQVDDPSRCKLGKWIAQLKDDKIVNSSEFKQLVKAHNDLHHYAELSWHANEDGDKEKAMQYFNDTYNAFSQFDEAINKLQKKMQQLGYNDITAIVAFEK
;
A
#
# COMPACT_ATOMS: atom_id res chain seq x y z
N ILE A 1 -68.31 -17.24 17.17
CA ILE A 1 -67.73 -15.90 16.88
C ILE A 1 -66.72 -15.52 17.97
N SER A 2 -67.07 -15.60 19.26
CA SER A 2 -66.16 -15.34 20.40
C SER A 2 -64.84 -16.11 20.33
N GLU A 3 -64.87 -17.45 20.22
CA GLU A 3 -63.64 -18.27 20.19
C GLU A 3 -62.67 -17.91 19.05
N LYS A 4 -63.21 -17.51 17.89
CA LYS A 4 -62.39 -17.04 16.76
C LYS A 4 -61.76 -15.68 17.04
N VAL A 5 -62.47 -14.80 17.75
CA VAL A 5 -61.96 -13.50 18.18
C VAL A 5 -60.88 -13.68 19.24
N ASP A 6 -61.08 -14.56 20.22
CA ASP A 6 -60.11 -14.88 21.27
C ASP A 6 -58.83 -15.51 20.69
N SER A 7 -58.96 -16.38 19.68
CA SER A 7 -57.82 -16.93 18.92
C SER A 7 -57.03 -15.83 18.22
N VAL A 8 -57.69 -14.86 17.58
CA VAL A 8 -57.02 -13.75 16.89
C VAL A 8 -56.26 -12.87 17.88
N PHE A 9 -56.81 -12.60 19.07
CA PHE A 9 -56.09 -11.84 20.10
C PHE A 9 -54.83 -12.58 20.58
N ASN A 10 -54.91 -13.89 20.80
CA ASN A 10 -53.74 -14.71 21.16
C ASN A 10 -52.67 -14.71 20.05
N ASP A 11 -53.08 -14.75 18.78
CA ASP A 11 -52.17 -14.67 17.64
C ASP A 11 -51.50 -13.29 17.56
N ILE A 12 -52.24 -12.21 17.82
CA ILE A 12 -51.71 -10.84 17.86
C ILE A 12 -50.69 -10.68 18.99
N ASP A 13 -50.98 -11.21 20.19
CA ASP A 13 -50.06 -11.18 21.32
C ASP A 13 -48.78 -11.97 21.01
N THR A 14 -48.92 -13.13 20.38
CA THR A 14 -47.79 -13.95 19.93
C THR A 14 -46.94 -13.21 18.89
N GLN A 15 -47.56 -12.63 17.86
CA GLN A 15 -46.88 -11.83 16.84
C GLN A 15 -46.18 -10.61 17.45
N THR A 16 -46.82 -9.94 18.41
CA THR A 16 -46.24 -8.80 19.12
C THR A 16 -45.01 -9.22 19.91
N GLY A 17 -45.06 -10.38 20.59
CA GLY A 17 -43.93 -10.97 21.30
C GLY A 17 -42.77 -11.30 20.36
N VAL A 18 -43.06 -11.94 19.22
CA VAL A 18 -42.05 -12.26 18.20
C VAL A 18 -41.44 -10.99 17.62
N THR A 19 -42.26 -9.98 17.30
CA THR A 19 -41.79 -8.70 16.74
C THR A 19 -40.86 -7.98 17.72
N LYS A 20 -41.20 -7.94 19.01
CA LYS A 20 -40.32 -7.37 20.06
C LYS A 20 -38.99 -8.11 20.16
N SER A 21 -39.02 -9.45 20.11
CA SER A 21 -37.80 -10.28 20.10
C SER A 21 -36.94 -9.99 18.87
N PHE A 22 -37.57 -9.89 17.70
CA PHE A 22 -36.89 -9.56 16.45
C PHE A 22 -36.25 -8.17 16.48
N SER A 23 -36.95 -7.14 16.96
CA SER A 23 -36.38 -5.79 17.16
C SER A 23 -35.16 -5.81 18.08
N LYS A 24 -35.21 -6.58 19.18
CA LYS A 24 -34.06 -6.74 20.09
C LYS A 24 -32.88 -7.44 19.41
N GLN A 25 -33.14 -8.42 18.54
CA GLN A 25 -32.08 -9.06 17.75
C GLN A 25 -31.44 -8.08 16.76
N ILE A 26 -32.23 -7.25 16.09
CA ILE A 26 -31.71 -6.19 15.19
C ILE A 26 -30.81 -5.22 15.96
N GLU A 27 -31.22 -4.80 17.16
CA GLU A 27 -30.42 -3.91 18.02
C GLU A 27 -29.08 -4.56 18.39
N ASN A 28 -29.10 -5.83 18.83
CA ASN A 28 -27.88 -6.58 19.14
C ASN A 28 -26.95 -6.72 17.93
N ILE A 29 -27.51 -6.95 16.73
CA ILE A 29 -26.74 -7.03 15.48
C ILE A 29 -26.10 -5.68 15.16
N SER A 30 -26.85 -4.58 15.29
CA SER A 30 -26.33 -3.22 15.05
C SER A 30 -25.18 -2.88 16.00
N GLN A 31 -25.31 -3.21 17.29
CA GLN A 31 -24.24 -3.04 18.27
C GLN A 31 -23.02 -3.90 17.92
N SER A 32 -23.23 -5.17 17.58
CA SER A 32 -22.16 -6.09 17.18
C SER A 32 -21.43 -5.59 15.93
N TYR A 33 -22.16 -5.03 14.96
CA TYR A 33 -21.58 -4.42 13.76
C TYR A 33 -20.72 -3.20 14.09
N SER A 34 -21.18 -2.33 15.00
CA SER A 34 -20.40 -1.17 15.44
C SER A 34 -19.09 -1.60 16.11
N ILE A 35 -19.11 -2.63 16.96
CA ILE A 35 -17.91 -3.17 17.61
C ILE A 35 -16.97 -3.76 16.56
N LEU A 36 -17.48 -4.60 15.66
CA LEU A 36 -16.68 -5.23 14.61
C LEU A 36 -16.04 -4.18 13.68
N SER A 37 -16.77 -3.14 13.32
CA SER A 37 -16.26 -2.04 12.49
C SER A 37 -15.11 -1.30 13.18
N ASP A 38 -15.24 -1.00 14.47
CA ASP A 38 -14.20 -0.36 15.27
C ASP A 38 -12.96 -1.25 15.43
N ASP A 39 -13.15 -2.55 15.68
CA ASP A 39 -12.07 -3.53 15.76
C ASP A 39 -11.32 -3.67 14.43
N CYS A 40 -12.03 -3.70 13.30
CA CYS A 40 -11.43 -3.71 11.96
C CYS A 40 -10.59 -2.46 11.71
N LEU A 41 -11.10 -1.27 12.06
CA LEU A 41 -10.38 0.00 11.92
C LEU A 41 -9.10 0.00 12.77
N LYS A 42 -9.20 -0.39 14.04
CA LYS A 42 -8.06 -0.50 14.96
C LYS A 42 -7.03 -1.52 14.47
N SER A 43 -7.47 -2.66 13.94
CA SER A 43 -6.60 -3.68 13.37
C SER A 43 -5.84 -3.12 12.15
N GLY A 44 -6.54 -2.44 11.23
CA GLY A 44 -5.92 -1.76 10.09
C GLY A 44 -4.85 -0.75 10.51
N GLN A 45 -5.14 0.09 11.52
CA GLN A 45 -4.17 1.03 12.06
C GLN A 45 -2.95 0.36 12.71
N ARG A 46 -3.14 -0.80 13.37
CA ARG A 46 -2.03 -1.58 13.95
C ARG A 46 -1.13 -2.14 12.85
N VAL A 47 -1.71 -2.74 11.81
CA VAL A 47 -0.97 -3.23 10.64
C VAL A 47 -0.20 -2.09 9.98
N PHE A 48 -0.83 -0.93 9.81
CA PHE A 48 -0.17 0.27 9.30
C PHE A 48 1.07 0.65 10.14
N LYS A 49 0.90 0.78 11.46
CA LYS A 49 2.00 1.13 12.38
C LYS A 49 3.15 0.13 12.34
N VAL A 50 2.86 -1.17 12.37
CA VAL A 50 3.87 -2.23 12.27
C VAL A 50 4.62 -2.13 10.93
N GLY A 51 3.91 -1.92 9.83
CA GLY A 51 4.53 -1.71 8.52
C GLY A 51 5.45 -0.49 8.48
N ARG A 52 5.08 0.64 9.09
CA ARG A 52 5.96 1.82 9.22
C ARG A 52 7.20 1.54 10.06
N TYR A 53 7.10 0.78 11.14
CA TYR A 53 8.26 0.37 11.94
C TYR A 53 9.21 -0.52 11.14
N LEU A 54 8.68 -1.51 10.41
CA LEU A 54 9.49 -2.38 9.55
C LEU A 54 10.22 -1.58 8.45
N ASP A 55 9.53 -0.64 7.79
CA ASP A 55 10.15 0.25 6.80
C ASP A 55 11.26 1.11 7.41
N LYS A 56 11.03 1.65 8.62
CA LYS A 56 12.02 2.44 9.35
C LYS A 56 13.26 1.60 9.67
N THR A 57 13.09 0.41 10.23
CA THR A 57 14.19 -0.53 10.54
C THR A 57 14.97 -0.91 9.28
N ARG A 58 14.29 -1.27 8.18
CA ARG A 58 14.93 -1.56 6.89
C ARG A 58 15.73 -0.37 6.38
N SER A 59 15.17 0.83 6.46
CA SER A 59 15.84 2.06 6.04
C SER A 59 17.02 2.46 6.93
N ASP A 60 16.99 2.11 8.22
CA ASP A 60 18.14 2.25 9.14
C ASP A 60 19.23 1.23 8.81
N LEU A 61 18.87 -0.03 8.53
CA LEU A 61 19.81 -1.08 8.11
C LEU A 61 20.55 -0.69 6.83
N VAL A 62 19.83 -0.23 5.80
CA VAL A 62 20.42 0.24 4.54
C VAL A 62 21.41 1.39 4.76
N ARG A 63 21.18 2.26 5.75
CA ARG A 63 22.10 3.34 6.10
C ARG A 63 23.30 2.88 6.93
N GLY A 64 23.12 1.85 7.75
CA GLY A 64 24.18 1.27 8.59
C GLY A 64 25.13 0.34 7.81
N CYS A 65 24.69 -0.23 6.69
CA CYS A 65 25.54 -1.03 5.82
C CYS A 65 26.58 -0.14 5.10
N SER A 66 27.87 -0.34 5.40
CA SER A 66 28.97 0.42 4.80
C SER A 66 29.15 0.15 3.30
N LYS A 67 28.74 -1.03 2.81
CA LYS A 67 28.77 -1.42 1.40
C LYS A 67 27.56 -2.29 1.06
N ILE A 68 26.65 -1.74 0.25
CA ILE A 68 25.52 -2.48 -0.35
C ILE A 68 25.86 -2.69 -1.82
N THR A 69 25.68 -3.90 -2.31
CA THR A 69 25.96 -4.23 -3.72
C THR A 69 24.90 -3.67 -4.65
N GLN A 70 25.22 -3.56 -5.94
CA GLN A 70 24.25 -3.07 -6.93
C GLN A 70 23.01 -3.97 -7.03
N GLN A 71 23.19 -5.29 -6.84
CA GLN A 71 22.08 -6.25 -6.82
C GLN A 71 21.12 -5.98 -5.66
N ASP A 72 21.65 -5.74 -4.46
CA ASP A 72 20.83 -5.44 -3.29
C ASP A 72 20.19 -4.06 -3.37
N TRP A 73 20.84 -3.09 -4.02
CA TRP A 73 20.22 -1.80 -4.33
C TRP A 73 18.97 -1.93 -5.21
N MET A 74 18.96 -2.83 -6.21
CA MET A 74 17.76 -3.09 -7.00
C MET A 74 16.60 -3.54 -6.11
N ARG A 75 16.87 -4.44 -5.15
CA ARG A 75 15.86 -4.89 -4.18
C ARG A 75 15.40 -3.77 -3.25
N VAL A 76 16.31 -2.90 -2.81
CA VAL A 76 15.96 -1.72 -1.99
C VAL A 76 15.02 -0.80 -2.76
N PHE A 77 15.30 -0.53 -4.04
CA PHE A 77 14.46 0.32 -4.87
C PHE A 77 13.09 -0.30 -5.12
N GLU A 78 13.02 -1.61 -5.38
CA GLU A 78 11.76 -2.34 -5.54
C GLU A 78 10.87 -2.19 -4.29
N VAL A 79 11.43 -2.49 -3.11
CA VAL A 79 10.71 -2.42 -1.83
C VAL A 79 10.34 -0.98 -1.47
N ASP A 80 11.20 0.01 -1.76
CA ASP A 80 10.87 1.43 -1.55
C ASP A 80 9.60 1.82 -2.32
N HIS A 81 9.44 1.35 -3.56
CA HIS A 81 8.27 1.68 -4.40
C HIS A 81 7.05 0.84 -4.05
N TYR A 82 7.21 -0.41 -3.60
CA TYR A 82 6.11 -1.17 -3.02
C TYR A 82 5.51 -0.45 -1.80
N ILE A 83 6.38 0.06 -0.93
CA ILE A 83 5.97 0.82 0.25
C ILE A 83 5.31 2.14 -0.17
N LEU A 84 5.82 2.84 -1.20
CA LEU A 84 5.18 4.04 -1.72
C LEU A 84 3.73 3.76 -2.16
N THR A 85 3.49 2.73 -2.98
CA THR A 85 2.14 2.33 -3.43
C THR A 85 1.23 2.08 -2.24
N TRP A 86 1.69 1.35 -1.22
CA TRP A 86 0.92 1.11 0.00
C TRP A 86 0.66 2.40 0.80
N ARG A 87 1.61 3.34 0.85
CA ARG A 87 1.42 4.63 1.51
C ARG A 87 0.39 5.50 0.80
N VAL A 88 0.31 5.47 -0.53
CA VAL A 88 -0.74 6.15 -1.30
C VAL A 88 -2.12 5.65 -0.87
N TYR A 89 -2.31 4.33 -0.77
CA TYR A 89 -3.56 3.77 -0.24
C TYR A 89 -3.87 4.25 1.20
N ASN A 90 -2.87 4.20 2.09
CA ASN A 90 -3.04 4.64 3.49
C ASN A 90 -3.36 6.14 3.62
N ASN A 91 -2.92 6.96 2.67
CA ASN A 91 -3.31 8.37 2.56
C ASN A 91 -4.80 8.54 2.26
N ILE A 92 -5.34 7.66 1.41
CA ILE A 92 -6.76 7.69 1.03
C ILE A 92 -7.64 7.24 2.20
N VAL A 93 -7.32 6.12 2.84
CA VAL A 93 -8.10 5.58 3.97
C VAL A 93 -7.87 6.31 5.30
N GLY A 94 -6.96 7.30 5.33
CA GLY A 94 -6.76 8.19 6.47
C GLY A 94 -5.85 7.64 7.58
N PHE A 95 -5.02 6.64 7.28
CA PHE A 95 -4.03 6.12 8.23
C PHE A 95 -2.71 6.90 8.21
N GLU A 96 -2.42 7.58 7.10
CA GLU A 96 -1.30 8.50 6.94
C GLU A 96 -1.79 9.80 6.29
N HIS A 97 -1.07 10.88 6.50
CA HIS A 97 -1.18 12.08 5.66
C HIS A 97 0.17 12.30 4.97
N LEU A 98 0.22 12.01 3.67
CA LEU A 98 1.41 12.17 2.86
C LEU A 98 1.62 13.64 2.51
N LEU A 99 2.86 14.11 2.57
CA LEU A 99 3.23 15.40 2.04
C LEU A 99 3.48 15.29 0.53
N LYS A 100 3.06 16.30 -0.25
CA LYS A 100 3.26 16.33 -1.72
C LYS A 100 4.68 15.93 -2.14
N LYS A 101 5.69 16.48 -1.45
CA LYS A 101 7.12 16.22 -1.69
C LYS A 101 7.56 14.75 -1.58
N GLN A 102 6.71 13.88 -1.05
CA GLN A 102 6.94 12.45 -0.88
C GLN A 102 6.41 11.63 -2.06
N VAL A 103 5.64 12.23 -2.97
CA VAL A 103 5.02 11.57 -4.12
C VAL A 103 5.35 12.24 -5.46
N ASP A 104 5.52 13.56 -5.49
CA ASP A 104 5.51 14.40 -6.72
C ASP A 104 6.74 14.26 -7.63
N ASP A 105 7.94 14.20 -7.07
CA ASP A 105 9.17 14.28 -7.86
C ASP A 105 9.94 12.94 -7.86
N PRO A 106 9.89 12.18 -8.97
CA PRO A 106 10.59 10.91 -9.09
C PRO A 106 12.12 11.06 -8.93
N SER A 107 12.70 12.22 -9.23
CA SER A 107 14.15 12.44 -9.14
C SER A 107 14.67 12.48 -7.69
N ARG A 108 13.78 12.70 -6.70
CA ARG A 108 14.17 12.83 -5.29
C ARG A 108 14.27 11.50 -4.55
N CYS A 109 13.62 10.46 -5.06
CA CYS A 109 13.66 9.13 -4.46
C CYS A 109 15.06 8.50 -4.65
N LYS A 110 15.35 7.41 -3.93
CA LYS A 110 16.68 6.77 -3.99
C LYS A 110 16.99 6.26 -5.41
N LEU A 111 15.99 5.69 -6.09
CA LEU A 111 16.13 5.21 -7.46
C LEU A 111 16.33 6.36 -8.45
N GLY A 112 15.55 7.44 -8.36
CA GLY A 112 15.74 8.62 -9.21
C GLY A 112 17.13 9.23 -9.09
N LYS A 113 17.67 9.31 -7.87
CA LYS A 113 19.06 9.73 -7.63
C LYS A 113 20.08 8.77 -8.24
N TRP A 114 19.85 7.46 -8.13
CA TRP A 114 20.72 6.44 -8.72
C TRP A 114 20.69 6.50 -10.26
N ILE A 115 19.51 6.64 -10.86
CA ILE A 115 19.32 6.83 -12.32
C ILE A 115 20.13 8.02 -12.81
N ALA A 116 20.06 9.15 -12.10
CA ALA A 116 20.77 10.38 -12.49
C ALA A 116 22.31 10.28 -12.37
N GLN A 117 22.81 9.38 -11.52
CA GLN A 117 24.24 9.19 -11.27
C GLN A 117 24.87 8.05 -12.09
N LEU A 118 24.06 7.18 -12.70
CA LEU A 118 24.54 6.03 -13.44
C LEU A 118 25.23 6.44 -14.74
N LYS A 119 26.45 5.94 -14.96
CA LYS A 119 27.29 6.24 -16.13
C LYS A 119 27.69 5.03 -16.96
N ASP A 120 27.30 3.82 -16.56
CA ASP A 120 27.63 2.62 -17.35
C ASP A 120 26.77 2.59 -18.61
N ASP A 121 27.39 2.87 -19.76
CA ASP A 121 26.76 2.87 -21.08
C ASP A 121 26.10 1.53 -21.43
N LYS A 122 26.58 0.40 -20.90
CA LYS A 122 25.96 -0.92 -21.12
C LYS A 122 24.60 -1.02 -20.45
N ILE A 123 24.39 -0.28 -19.37
CA ILE A 123 23.12 -0.22 -18.65
C ILE A 123 22.26 0.92 -19.20
N VAL A 124 22.78 2.14 -19.25
CA VAL A 124 22.00 3.34 -19.63
C VAL A 124 21.41 3.22 -21.04
N ASN A 125 22.13 2.58 -21.98
CA ASN A 125 21.64 2.38 -23.34
C ASN A 125 20.73 1.16 -23.51
N SER A 126 20.62 0.29 -22.49
CA SER A 126 19.80 -0.92 -22.53
C SER A 126 18.30 -0.61 -22.60
N SER A 127 17.53 -1.53 -23.19
CA SER A 127 16.07 -1.40 -23.20
C SER A 127 15.47 -1.56 -21.81
N GLU A 128 16.06 -2.41 -20.97
CA GLU A 128 15.62 -2.68 -19.60
C GLU A 128 15.70 -1.42 -18.74
N PHE A 129 16.80 -0.66 -18.85
CA PHE A 129 16.96 0.60 -18.13
C PHE A 129 15.92 1.65 -18.56
N LYS A 130 15.70 1.81 -19.88
CA LYS A 130 14.70 2.74 -20.41
C LYS A 130 13.28 2.36 -19.97
N GLN A 131 12.96 1.07 -19.93
CA GLN A 131 11.69 0.57 -19.41
C GLN A 131 11.53 0.87 -17.92
N LEU A 132 12.58 0.66 -17.11
CA LEU A 132 12.55 0.99 -15.69
C LEU A 132 12.31 2.49 -15.46
N VAL A 133 13.04 3.36 -16.16
CA VAL A 133 12.89 4.82 -16.04
C VAL A 133 11.46 5.25 -16.38
N LYS A 134 10.88 4.69 -17.45
CA LYS A 134 9.49 4.96 -17.82
C LYS A 134 8.52 4.49 -16.72
N ALA A 135 8.60 3.23 -16.31
CA ALA A 135 7.68 2.66 -15.32
C ALA A 135 7.79 3.35 -13.96
N HIS A 136 8.99 3.77 -13.57
CA HIS A 136 9.24 4.57 -12.39
C HIS A 136 8.53 5.93 -12.43
N ASN A 137 8.64 6.64 -13.55
CA ASN A 137 7.98 7.93 -13.72
C ASN A 137 6.45 7.80 -13.78
N ASP A 138 5.94 6.76 -14.45
CA ASP A 138 4.50 6.47 -14.52
C ASP A 138 3.93 6.19 -13.12
N LEU A 139 4.64 5.41 -12.29
CA LEU A 139 4.25 5.13 -10.91
C LEU A 139 4.13 6.42 -10.09
N HIS A 140 5.17 7.28 -10.13
CA HIS A 140 5.15 8.56 -9.44
C HIS A 140 4.03 9.49 -9.96
N HIS A 141 3.80 9.51 -11.27
CA HIS A 141 2.72 10.30 -11.87
C HIS A 141 1.35 9.92 -11.32
N TYR A 142 0.99 8.64 -11.32
CA TYR A 142 -0.31 8.19 -10.79
C TYR A 142 -0.39 8.36 -9.26
N ALA A 143 0.72 8.17 -8.54
CA ALA A 143 0.77 8.43 -7.11
C ALA A 143 0.47 9.92 -6.79
N GLU A 144 1.02 10.85 -7.57
CA GLU A 144 0.76 12.29 -7.43
C GLU A 144 -0.71 12.62 -7.77
N LEU A 145 -1.27 12.04 -8.84
CA LEU A 145 -2.69 12.21 -9.19
C LEU A 145 -3.63 11.70 -8.09
N SER A 146 -3.33 10.54 -7.52
CA SER A 146 -4.07 9.98 -6.39
C SER A 146 -4.00 10.88 -5.16
N TRP A 147 -2.81 11.42 -4.87
CA TRP A 147 -2.62 12.39 -3.79
C TRP A 147 -3.45 13.66 -4.01
N HIS A 148 -3.40 14.25 -5.19
CA HIS A 148 -4.18 15.45 -5.51
C HIS A 148 -5.69 15.24 -5.38
N ALA A 149 -6.22 14.16 -5.96
CA ALA A 149 -7.64 13.84 -5.83
C ALA A 149 -8.06 13.64 -4.36
N ASN A 150 -7.18 13.07 -3.53
CA ASN A 150 -7.43 12.90 -2.11
C ASN A 150 -7.48 14.22 -1.34
N GLU A 151 -6.56 15.15 -1.64
CA GLU A 151 -6.55 16.50 -1.05
C GLU A 151 -7.77 17.33 -1.47
N ASP A 152 -8.25 17.13 -2.70
CA ASP A 152 -9.48 17.75 -3.21
C ASP A 152 -10.75 17.13 -2.60
N GLY A 153 -10.62 16.09 -1.77
CA GLY A 153 -11.73 15.39 -1.12
C GLY A 153 -12.44 14.34 -1.99
N ASP A 154 -11.98 14.13 -3.22
CA ASP A 154 -12.52 13.16 -4.18
C ASP A 154 -11.91 11.76 -3.95
N LYS A 155 -12.43 11.06 -2.94
CA LYS A 155 -11.95 9.72 -2.54
C LYS A 155 -12.14 8.66 -3.63
N GLU A 156 -13.21 8.76 -4.43
CA GLU A 156 -13.46 7.80 -5.51
C GLU A 156 -12.41 7.94 -6.61
N LYS A 157 -12.13 9.16 -7.05
CA LYS A 157 -11.08 9.44 -8.04
C LYS A 157 -9.68 9.15 -7.49
N ALA A 158 -9.43 9.43 -6.21
CA ALA A 158 -8.19 9.05 -5.56
C ALA A 158 -7.95 7.54 -5.59
N MET A 159 -9.02 6.74 -5.37
CA MET A 159 -8.96 5.28 -5.49
C MET A 159 -8.79 4.79 -6.93
N GLN A 160 -9.37 5.47 -7.92
CA GLN A 160 -9.13 5.16 -9.34
C GLN A 160 -7.65 5.35 -9.69
N TYR A 161 -7.06 6.50 -9.34
CA TYR A 161 -5.63 6.73 -9.56
C TYR A 161 -4.72 5.84 -8.70
N PHE A 162 -5.18 5.39 -7.53
CA PHE A 162 -4.47 4.37 -6.77
C PHE A 162 -4.41 3.04 -7.53
N ASN A 163 -5.50 2.62 -8.19
CA ASN A 163 -5.49 1.42 -9.03
C ASN A 163 -4.52 1.58 -10.21
N ASP A 164 -4.46 2.77 -10.83
CA ASP A 164 -3.47 3.08 -11.86
C ASP A 164 -2.04 3.02 -11.31
N THR A 165 -1.81 3.55 -10.09
CA THR A 165 -0.54 3.47 -9.37
C THR A 165 -0.14 2.00 -9.12
N TYR A 166 -1.09 1.16 -8.70
CA TYR A 166 -0.86 -0.26 -8.45
C TYR A 166 -0.54 -1.03 -9.74
N ASN A 167 -1.24 -0.72 -10.83
CA ASN A 167 -0.95 -1.28 -12.15
C ASN A 167 0.43 -0.84 -12.66
N ALA A 168 0.78 0.44 -12.47
CA ALA A 168 2.10 0.97 -12.80
C ALA A 168 3.21 0.33 -11.93
N PHE A 169 2.92 0.04 -10.66
CA PHE A 169 3.83 -0.72 -9.79
C PHE A 169 4.09 -2.12 -10.34
N SER A 170 3.09 -2.83 -10.86
CA SER A 170 3.31 -4.14 -11.49
C SER A 170 4.28 -4.05 -12.69
N GLN A 171 4.17 -3.00 -13.50
CA GLN A 171 5.09 -2.78 -14.63
C GLN A 171 6.49 -2.40 -14.16
N PHE A 172 6.57 -1.58 -13.11
CA PHE A 172 7.81 -1.19 -12.47
C PHE A 172 8.55 -2.39 -11.87
N ASP A 173 7.84 -3.26 -11.16
CA ASP A 173 8.38 -4.48 -10.56
C ASP A 173 8.95 -5.42 -11.64
N GLU A 174 8.22 -5.61 -12.74
CA GLU A 174 8.73 -6.39 -13.86
C GLU A 174 9.99 -5.76 -14.49
N ALA A 175 9.97 -4.43 -14.69
CA ALA A 175 11.08 -3.70 -15.29
C ALA A 175 12.35 -3.73 -14.43
N ILE A 176 12.22 -3.56 -13.11
CA ILE A 176 13.38 -3.59 -12.20
C ILE A 176 13.97 -5.01 -12.10
N ASN A 177 13.13 -6.04 -12.09
CA ASN A 177 13.59 -7.43 -12.13
C ASN A 177 14.32 -7.77 -13.45
N LYS A 178 13.83 -7.26 -14.59
CA LYS A 178 14.52 -7.39 -15.88
C LYS A 178 15.88 -6.69 -15.88
N LEU A 179 15.94 -5.47 -15.36
CA LEU A 179 17.20 -4.74 -15.23
C LEU A 179 18.18 -5.45 -14.30
N GLN A 180 17.71 -5.95 -13.15
CA GLN A 180 18.55 -6.68 -12.19
C GLN A 180 19.18 -7.91 -12.85
N LYS A 181 18.41 -8.71 -13.60
CA LYS A 181 18.93 -9.85 -14.38
C LYS A 181 19.93 -9.42 -15.45
N LYS A 182 19.66 -8.32 -16.15
CA LYS A 182 20.60 -7.76 -17.12
C LYS A 182 21.93 -7.37 -16.47
N MET A 183 21.88 -6.74 -15.29
CA MET A 183 23.06 -6.40 -14.52
C MET A 183 23.86 -7.65 -14.12
N GLN A 184 23.21 -8.75 -13.71
CA GLN A 184 23.89 -10.01 -13.43
C GLN A 184 24.66 -10.54 -14.66
N GLN A 185 24.01 -10.53 -15.83
CA GLN A 185 24.64 -10.92 -17.11
C GLN A 185 25.84 -10.05 -17.48
N LEU A 186 25.86 -8.78 -17.05
CA LEU A 186 26.96 -7.85 -17.27
C LEU A 186 28.08 -7.95 -16.21
N GLY A 187 27.94 -8.85 -15.24
CA GLY A 187 28.97 -9.13 -14.23
C GLY A 187 28.71 -8.53 -12.84
N TYR A 188 27.58 -7.86 -12.63
CA TYR A 188 27.21 -7.30 -11.33
C TYR A 188 26.66 -8.41 -10.41
N ASN A 189 27.54 -9.30 -9.92
CA ASN A 189 27.16 -10.52 -9.19
C ASN A 189 27.53 -10.51 -7.71
N ASP A 190 28.08 -9.40 -7.22
CA ASP A 190 28.46 -9.26 -5.81
C ASP A 190 27.23 -9.32 -4.90
N ILE A 191 27.36 -10.03 -3.79
CA ILE A 191 26.33 -10.16 -2.76
C ILE A 191 26.78 -9.34 -1.53
N THR A 192 25.87 -8.57 -0.92
CA THR A 192 26.21 -7.87 0.32
C THR A 192 26.50 -8.91 1.40
N ALA A 193 27.73 -8.91 1.91
CA ALA A 193 28.08 -9.72 3.06
C ALA A 193 27.19 -9.32 4.25
N ILE A 194 26.66 -10.31 4.97
CA ILE A 194 25.84 -10.06 6.16
C ILE A 194 26.68 -9.19 7.12
N VAL A 195 26.18 -8.00 7.42
CA VAL A 195 26.82 -7.11 8.38
C VAL A 195 26.81 -7.81 9.74
N ALA A 196 28.00 -8.10 10.27
CA ALA A 196 28.14 -8.36 11.69
C ALA A 196 27.85 -7.03 12.39
N PHE A 197 26.74 -6.95 13.11
CA PHE A 197 26.50 -5.81 14.00
C PHE A 197 27.61 -5.85 15.05
N GLU A 198 28.52 -4.88 15.03
CA GLU A 198 29.46 -4.70 16.13
C GLU A 198 28.65 -4.48 17.42
N LYS A 199 29.00 -5.23 18.46
CA LYS A 199 28.32 -5.22 19.77
C LYS A 199 28.48 -3.90 20.49
#